data_AF-A0A2D6XB42-F1
#
_entry.id   AF-A0A2D6XB42-F1
#
_cell.length_a   1.000
_cell.length_b   1.000
_cell.length_c   1.000
_cell.angle_alpha   90.00
_cell.angle_beta   90.00
_cell.angle_gamma   90.00
#
_symmetry.space_group_name_H-M   'P 1'
#
loop_
_entity.id
_entity.type
_entity.pdbx_description
1 polymer ?
#
loop_
_entity_poly.entity_id
_entity_poly.type
_entity_poly.pdbx_seq_one_letter_code
_entity_poly.pdbx_strand_id
1 'polypeptide(L)'
;MTQGIVSLGNPKIISVTKALAAAGNYDANDVLSESASAGTAWTFSGAALRKGGFGVITKVVALLETTALTHGITLYLFKATPTSALNDNVANTAVLHADAANYLGHIEIPDLTNTGAGDSEATVPSPTSGGFHFEYECAADDTAIYGIAVTRDAITGETATDDLIIKLFVRQG
;
A
#
# COMPACT_ATOMS: atom_id res chain seq x y z
N MET A 1 -26.66 14.38 23.53
CA MET A 1 -26.05 13.10 23.12
C MET A 1 -24.60 13.37 22.79
N THR A 2 -23.70 13.15 23.74
CA THR A 2 -22.26 13.35 23.53
C THR A 2 -21.79 12.20 22.63
N GLN A 3 -21.41 12.50 21.38
CA GLN A 3 -20.76 11.50 20.54
C GLN A 3 -19.47 11.10 21.26
N GLY A 4 -19.41 9.84 21.72
CA GLY A 4 -18.19 9.28 22.25
C GLY A 4 -17.19 9.22 21.10
N ILE A 5 -16.24 10.16 21.07
CA ILE A 5 -15.02 9.95 20.32
C ILE A 5 -14.41 8.70 20.94
N VAL A 6 -14.49 7.58 20.22
CA VAL A 6 -13.62 6.44 20.47
C VAL A 6 -12.22 7.00 20.28
N SER A 7 -11.52 7.26 21.38
CA SER A 7 -10.12 7.65 21.35
C SER A 7 -9.34 6.44 20.85
N LEU A 8 -9.26 6.29 19.53
CA LEU A 8 -8.35 5.32 18.93
C LEU A 8 -6.95 5.65 19.46
N GLY A 9 -6.24 4.64 19.97
CA GLY A 9 -4.94 4.82 20.62
C GLY A 9 -3.89 5.47 19.72
N ASN A 10 -2.68 5.68 20.27
CA ASN A 10 -1.55 6.18 19.48
C ASN A 10 -1.38 5.36 18.18
N PRO A 11 -1.17 6.01 17.03
CA PRO A 11 -1.06 5.29 15.77
C PRO A 11 0.12 4.31 15.80
N LYS A 12 -0.16 3.05 15.47
CA LYS A 12 0.82 2.00 15.23
C LYS A 12 1.33 2.14 13.80
N ILE A 13 2.63 2.02 13.60
CA ILE A 13 3.22 1.93 12.25
C ILE A 13 3.30 0.46 11.89
N ILE A 14 2.65 0.08 10.79
CA ILE A 14 2.85 -1.22 10.15
C ILE A 14 3.50 -0.99 8.80
N SER A 15 4.47 -1.82 8.43
CA SER A 15 5.25 -1.64 7.22
C SER A 15 5.44 -2.96 6.50
N VAL A 16 5.51 -2.87 5.18
CA VAL A 16 5.87 -3.98 4.29
C VAL A 16 6.98 -3.47 3.38
N THR A 17 7.97 -4.31 3.13
CA THR A 17 9.06 -4.08 2.19
C THR A 17 9.01 -5.16 1.13
N LYS A 18 9.18 -4.77 -0.14
CA LYS A 18 9.45 -5.68 -1.25
C LYS A 18 10.58 -5.12 -2.10
N ALA A 19 11.59 -5.95 -2.35
CA ALA A 19 12.61 -5.68 -3.36
C ALA A 19 11.99 -5.92 -4.74
N LEU A 20 11.89 -4.88 -5.58
CA LEU A 20 11.25 -5.01 -6.89
C LEU A 20 12.02 -5.97 -7.79
N ALA A 21 11.34 -6.89 -8.48
CA ALA A 21 12.02 -7.98 -9.19
C ALA A 21 12.47 -7.62 -10.61
N ALA A 22 11.72 -6.79 -11.30
CA ALA A 22 11.94 -6.45 -12.69
C ALA A 22 12.88 -5.26 -12.81
N ALA A 23 13.86 -5.40 -13.69
CA ALA A 23 14.70 -4.31 -14.16
C ALA A 23 14.11 -3.70 -15.44
N GLY A 24 14.36 -2.42 -15.64
CA GLY A 24 14.02 -1.72 -16.88
C GLY A 24 12.73 -0.92 -16.78
N ASN A 25 11.86 -1.05 -17.77
CA ASN A 25 10.68 -0.20 -17.88
C ASN A 25 9.46 -0.88 -17.28
N TYR A 26 8.59 -0.07 -16.69
CA TYR A 26 7.22 -0.41 -16.33
C TYR A 26 6.30 0.48 -17.16
N ASP A 27 5.20 -0.06 -17.64
CA ASP A 27 4.10 0.73 -18.15
C ASP A 27 3.32 1.37 -16.99
N ALA A 28 2.46 2.34 -17.32
CA ALA A 28 1.51 2.85 -16.35
C ALA A 28 0.49 1.75 -16.01
N ASN A 29 0.17 1.62 -14.72
CA ASN A 29 -0.67 0.56 -14.17
C ASN A 29 -0.04 -0.83 -14.14
N ASP A 30 1.27 -0.92 -14.02
CA ASP A 30 1.94 -2.20 -13.75
C ASP A 30 2.09 -2.45 -12.25
N VAL A 31 2.03 -3.71 -11.87
CA VAL A 31 2.19 -4.16 -10.49
C VAL A 31 3.66 -4.06 -10.06
N LEU A 32 3.87 -3.54 -8.84
CA LEU A 32 5.15 -3.46 -8.14
C LEU A 32 5.23 -4.59 -7.10
N SER A 33 6.15 -5.54 -7.29
CA SER A 33 6.20 -6.79 -6.53
C SER A 33 7.59 -7.43 -6.51
N GLU A 34 7.77 -8.43 -5.65
CA GLU A 34 9.06 -9.09 -5.39
C GLU A 34 9.38 -10.26 -6.33
N SER A 35 8.51 -10.54 -7.29
CA SER A 35 8.72 -11.64 -8.24
C SER A 35 7.95 -11.42 -9.54
N ALA A 36 8.63 -11.63 -10.66
CA ALA A 36 8.05 -11.57 -11.99
C ALA A 36 7.17 -12.80 -12.34
N SER A 37 7.19 -13.88 -11.53
CA SER A 37 6.49 -15.14 -11.85
C SER A 37 5.66 -15.72 -10.71
N ALA A 38 5.92 -15.32 -9.48
CA ALA A 38 5.25 -15.79 -8.28
C ALA A 38 5.20 -14.70 -7.21
N GLY A 39 4.76 -13.50 -7.60
CA GLY A 39 4.63 -12.37 -6.69
C GLY A 39 3.56 -12.63 -5.63
N THR A 40 3.66 -11.93 -4.50
CA THR A 40 2.69 -12.07 -3.40
C THR A 40 2.05 -10.73 -3.06
N ALA A 41 0.87 -10.77 -2.44
CA ALA A 41 0.23 -9.56 -1.96
C ALA A 41 1.06 -8.85 -0.88
N TRP A 42 1.03 -7.53 -0.88
CA TRP A 42 1.59 -6.70 0.19
C TRP A 42 0.82 -6.96 1.48
N THR A 43 1.41 -7.69 2.43
CA THR A 43 0.70 -8.17 3.63
C THR A 43 1.01 -7.30 4.85
N PHE A 44 0.10 -6.38 5.18
CA PHE A 44 0.23 -5.48 6.32
C PHE A 44 -0.25 -6.18 7.60
N SER A 45 0.65 -6.96 8.19
CA SER A 45 0.37 -7.78 9.37
C SER A 45 0.03 -6.95 10.61
N GLY A 46 -0.92 -7.46 11.42
CA GLY A 46 -1.31 -6.83 12.67
C GLY A 46 -1.90 -5.43 12.48
N ALA A 47 -2.70 -5.26 11.42
CA ALA A 47 -3.51 -4.09 11.15
C ALA A 47 -4.66 -3.96 12.16
N ALA A 48 -5.20 -5.05 12.70
CA ALA A 48 -6.17 -5.02 13.81
C ALA A 48 -5.62 -5.60 15.12
N LEU A 49 -6.24 -5.24 16.26
CA LEU A 49 -5.92 -5.79 17.59
C LEU A 49 -6.40 -7.24 17.78
N ARG A 50 -7.40 -7.66 17.01
CA ARG A 50 -8.03 -8.98 17.05
C ARG A 50 -8.49 -9.37 15.66
N LYS A 51 -8.71 -10.68 15.48
CA LYS A 51 -9.26 -11.23 14.23
C LYS A 51 -10.61 -10.58 13.90
N GLY A 52 -10.83 -10.20 12.64
CA GLY A 52 -12.02 -9.46 12.21
C GLY A 52 -12.15 -8.06 12.81
N GLY A 53 -11.09 -7.51 13.41
CA GLY A 53 -11.09 -6.16 13.95
C GLY A 53 -11.02 -5.09 12.84
N PHE A 54 -11.14 -3.83 13.23
CA PHE A 54 -11.16 -2.69 12.32
C PHE A 54 -10.11 -1.66 12.71
N GLY A 55 -9.90 -0.68 11.84
CA GLY A 55 -9.05 0.45 12.13
C GLY A 55 -9.13 1.52 11.06
N VAL A 56 -8.29 2.54 11.23
CA VAL A 56 -8.20 3.67 10.32
C VAL A 56 -6.75 3.93 9.97
N ILE A 57 -6.42 3.91 8.68
CA ILE A 57 -5.16 4.41 8.17
C ILE A 57 -5.27 5.93 8.12
N THR A 58 -4.31 6.60 8.76
CA THR A 58 -4.29 8.05 8.94
C THR A 58 -3.14 8.73 8.20
N LYS A 59 -2.12 7.97 7.81
CA LYS A 59 -0.99 8.45 7.00
C LYS A 59 -0.38 7.26 6.28
N VAL A 60 0.08 7.49 5.05
CA VAL A 60 0.86 6.53 4.27
C VAL A 60 2.18 7.16 3.89
N VAL A 61 3.26 6.39 3.98
CA VAL A 61 4.58 6.78 3.47
C VAL A 61 5.08 5.69 2.55
N ALA A 62 5.54 6.07 1.36
CA ALA A 62 6.31 5.22 0.46
C ALA A 62 7.77 5.68 0.47
N LEU A 63 8.69 4.72 0.51
CA LEU A 63 10.14 4.92 0.35
C LEU A 63 10.62 3.93 -0.71
N LEU A 64 11.31 4.40 -1.73
CA LEU A 64 11.92 3.57 -2.76
C LEU A 64 13.43 3.79 -2.71
N GLU A 65 14.23 2.71 -2.68
CA GLU A 65 15.69 2.70 -2.54
C GLU A 65 16.43 3.23 -3.78
N THR A 66 16.01 4.39 -4.28
CA THR A 66 16.62 5.08 -5.40
C THR A 66 16.28 6.55 -5.33
N THR A 67 17.10 7.43 -5.90
CA THR A 67 16.77 8.86 -6.07
C THR A 67 16.22 9.17 -7.46
N ALA A 68 16.22 8.20 -8.37
CA ALA A 68 16.01 8.45 -9.79
C ALA A 68 14.52 8.41 -10.20
N LEU A 69 13.64 7.88 -9.35
CA LEU A 69 12.28 7.54 -9.72
C LEU A 69 11.25 8.34 -8.94
N THR A 70 10.34 8.97 -9.68
CA THR A 70 9.39 9.95 -9.13
C THR A 70 7.93 9.62 -9.48
N HIS A 71 7.63 8.37 -9.84
CA HIS A 71 6.28 7.97 -10.24
C HIS A 71 5.31 7.96 -9.05
N GLY A 72 4.01 8.17 -9.31
CA GLY A 72 2.97 7.96 -8.31
C GLY A 72 2.65 6.47 -8.11
N ILE A 73 2.10 6.11 -6.95
CA ILE A 73 1.73 4.72 -6.63
C ILE A 73 0.26 4.65 -6.24
N THR A 74 -0.50 3.72 -6.82
CA THR A 74 -1.82 3.34 -6.31
C THR A 74 -1.69 2.08 -5.46
N LEU A 75 -2.10 2.16 -4.20
CA LEU A 75 -2.18 1.01 -3.30
C LEU A 75 -3.62 0.54 -3.20
N TYR A 76 -3.96 -0.57 -3.88
CA TYR A 76 -5.24 -1.25 -3.71
C TYR A 76 -5.22 -2.08 -2.43
N LEU A 77 -6.29 -2.05 -1.64
CA LEU A 77 -6.38 -2.73 -0.34
C LEU A 77 -7.53 -3.74 -0.28
N PHE A 78 -7.29 -4.85 0.41
CA PHE A 78 -8.19 -5.99 0.50
C PHE A 78 -8.19 -6.64 1.89
N LYS A 79 -9.31 -7.28 2.26
CA LYS A 79 -9.49 -8.06 3.49
C LYS A 79 -8.79 -9.42 3.46
N ALA A 80 -8.53 -9.95 2.26
CA ALA A 80 -7.90 -11.23 2.01
C ALA A 80 -6.93 -11.10 0.82
N THR A 81 -6.03 -12.07 0.62
CA THR A 81 -5.17 -12.12 -0.56
C THR A 81 -6.02 -12.01 -1.83
N PRO A 82 -5.84 -10.98 -2.67
CA PRO A 82 -6.61 -10.82 -3.90
C PRO A 82 -6.18 -11.86 -4.95
N THR A 83 -7.10 -12.14 -5.88
CA THR A 83 -6.87 -12.97 -7.07
C THR A 83 -6.37 -12.16 -8.27
N SER A 84 -6.41 -10.82 -8.16
CA SER A 84 -5.79 -9.88 -9.10
C SER A 84 -4.29 -10.12 -9.28
N ALA A 85 -3.68 -9.55 -10.32
CA ALA A 85 -2.27 -9.75 -10.68
C ALA A 85 -1.35 -9.35 -9.52
N LEU A 86 -0.42 -10.24 -9.18
CA LEU A 86 0.57 -10.04 -8.11
C LEU A 86 2.01 -10.07 -8.61
N ASN A 87 2.23 -10.47 -9.86
CA ASN A 87 3.57 -10.55 -10.43
C ASN A 87 4.07 -9.16 -10.80
N ASP A 88 5.35 -8.95 -10.59
CA ASP A 88 6.01 -7.69 -10.87
C ASP A 88 6.08 -7.39 -12.37
N ASN A 89 5.96 -6.11 -12.73
CA ASN A 89 5.98 -5.63 -14.11
C ASN A 89 4.96 -6.35 -15.02
N VAL A 90 3.78 -6.58 -14.46
CA VAL A 90 2.61 -7.10 -15.17
C VAL A 90 1.46 -6.12 -15.01
N ALA A 91 0.72 -5.92 -16.10
CA ALA A 91 -0.48 -5.08 -16.12
C ALA A 91 -1.42 -5.42 -14.96
N ASN A 92 -1.74 -4.41 -14.15
CA ASN A 92 -2.65 -4.50 -13.03
C ASN A 92 -4.04 -4.96 -13.51
N THR A 93 -4.61 -5.93 -12.78
CA THR A 93 -5.99 -6.40 -12.99
C THR A 93 -6.92 -6.04 -11.83
N ALA A 94 -6.42 -5.41 -10.78
CA ALA A 94 -7.25 -4.93 -9.68
C ALA A 94 -8.13 -3.75 -10.14
N VAL A 95 -9.42 -3.73 -9.84
CA VAL A 95 -10.17 -4.71 -9.04
C VAL A 95 -10.88 -5.73 -9.93
N LEU A 96 -10.50 -7.01 -9.84
CA LEU A 96 -11.27 -8.09 -10.42
C LEU A 96 -12.61 -8.26 -9.69
N HIS A 97 -13.67 -8.60 -10.43
CA HIS A 97 -14.98 -8.86 -9.81
C HIS A 97 -14.94 -9.98 -8.75
N ALA A 98 -14.05 -10.97 -8.93
CA ALA A 98 -13.83 -12.03 -7.95
C ALA A 98 -13.33 -11.52 -6.59
N ASP A 99 -12.64 -10.36 -6.57
CA ASP A 99 -12.10 -9.75 -5.35
C ASP A 99 -13.08 -8.75 -4.71
N ALA A 100 -14.23 -8.49 -5.33
CA ALA A 100 -15.15 -7.41 -4.92
C ALA A 100 -15.62 -7.53 -3.47
N ALA A 101 -15.85 -8.75 -2.97
CA ALA A 101 -16.26 -8.98 -1.58
C ALA A 101 -15.16 -8.65 -0.55
N ASN A 102 -13.90 -8.68 -0.98
CA ASN A 102 -12.74 -8.42 -0.13
C ASN A 102 -12.15 -7.03 -0.36
N TYR A 103 -12.53 -6.31 -1.41
CA TYR A 103 -11.99 -5.00 -1.73
C TYR A 103 -12.37 -3.95 -0.69
N LEU A 104 -11.37 -3.27 -0.14
CA LEU A 104 -11.54 -2.21 0.86
C LEU A 104 -11.52 -0.81 0.25
N GLY A 105 -10.99 -0.67 -0.97
CA GLY A 105 -10.71 0.63 -1.58
C GLY A 105 -9.25 0.72 -2.03
N HIS A 106 -8.83 1.90 -2.48
CA HIS A 106 -7.45 2.18 -2.83
C HIS A 106 -7.01 3.53 -2.24
N ILE A 107 -5.70 3.71 -2.16
CA ILE A 107 -5.05 4.95 -1.73
C ILE A 107 -4.12 5.37 -2.85
N GLU A 108 -4.32 6.58 -3.36
CA GLU A 108 -3.36 7.22 -4.27
C GLU A 108 -2.25 7.87 -3.44
N ILE A 109 -1.05 7.31 -3.54
CA ILE A 109 0.17 7.89 -3.02
C ILE A 109 0.69 8.85 -4.11
N PRO A 110 0.98 10.12 -3.77
CA PRO A 110 1.46 11.09 -4.75
C PRO A 110 2.82 10.66 -5.32
N ASP A 111 3.23 11.35 -6.38
CA ASP A 111 4.53 11.20 -7.02
C ASP A 111 5.67 11.23 -5.99
N LEU A 112 6.56 10.24 -6.09
CA LEU A 112 7.77 10.17 -5.27
C LEU A 112 8.64 11.41 -5.54
N THR A 113 9.24 11.95 -4.49
CA THR A 113 10.14 13.11 -4.57
C THR A 113 11.58 12.64 -4.37
N ASN A 114 12.46 13.12 -5.24
CA ASN A 114 13.91 12.93 -5.08
C ASN A 114 14.41 13.79 -3.90
N THR A 115 14.95 13.14 -2.88
CA THR A 115 15.47 13.77 -1.65
C THR A 115 16.96 14.17 -1.76
N GLY A 116 17.58 13.95 -2.91
CA GLY A 116 18.97 14.27 -3.24
C GLY A 116 19.96 13.15 -2.92
N ALA A 117 19.80 12.49 -1.76
CA ALA A 117 20.60 11.33 -1.37
C ALA A 117 19.76 10.36 -0.53
N GLY A 118 19.85 9.05 -0.83
CA GLY A 118 19.06 8.01 -0.18
C GLY A 118 17.84 7.62 -1.02
N ASP A 119 16.66 7.62 -0.40
CA ASP A 119 15.43 7.08 -0.95
C ASP A 119 14.55 8.19 -1.57
N SER A 120 13.84 7.86 -2.64
CA SER A 120 12.72 8.68 -3.12
C SER A 120 11.52 8.43 -2.21
N GLU A 121 10.82 9.50 -1.84
CA GLU A 121 9.75 9.40 -0.85
C GLU A 121 8.45 10.07 -1.31
N ALA A 122 7.33 9.51 -0.85
CA ALA A 122 6.02 10.15 -0.95
C ALA A 122 5.26 9.97 0.36
N THR A 123 4.46 10.96 0.71
CA THR A 123 3.62 10.93 1.91
C THR A 123 2.20 11.33 1.56
N VAL A 124 1.24 10.49 1.96
CA VAL A 124 -0.17 10.89 2.12
C VAL A 124 -0.33 11.39 3.56
N PRO A 125 -0.39 12.71 3.80
CA PRO A 125 -0.32 13.26 5.14
C PRO A 125 -1.60 13.01 5.94
N SER A 126 -1.45 12.90 7.25
CA SER A 126 -2.60 12.94 8.16
C SER A 126 -3.20 14.34 8.17
N PRO A 127 -4.52 14.48 8.04
CA PRO A 127 -5.16 15.78 8.03
C PRO A 127 -5.14 16.44 9.41
N THR A 128 -4.99 17.76 9.42
CA THR A 128 -5.17 18.59 10.63
C THR A 128 -6.65 18.85 10.96
N SER A 129 -7.54 18.74 9.97
CA SER A 129 -9.01 18.64 10.15
C SER A 129 -9.69 18.08 8.89
N GLY A 130 -10.50 17.02 9.02
CA GLY A 130 -11.44 16.56 7.97
C GLY A 130 -10.86 15.94 6.70
N GLY A 131 -9.60 15.49 6.69
CA GLY A 131 -8.98 14.92 5.48
C GLY A 131 -8.78 13.40 5.53
N PHE A 132 -7.67 12.91 4.95
CA PHE A 132 -7.46 11.48 4.66
C PHE A 132 -7.65 10.56 5.88
N HIS A 133 -8.69 9.73 5.79
CA HIS A 133 -8.96 8.60 6.66
C HIS A 133 -9.39 7.44 5.77
N PHE A 134 -8.66 6.32 5.84
CA PHE A 134 -9.05 5.10 5.16
C PHE A 134 -9.48 4.08 6.21
N GLU A 135 -10.78 3.88 6.34
CA GLU A 135 -11.36 2.89 7.25
C GLU A 135 -11.23 1.50 6.64
N TYR A 136 -10.95 0.51 7.47
CA TYR A 136 -10.94 -0.89 7.06
C TYR A 136 -11.40 -1.80 8.18
N GLU A 137 -11.77 -3.01 7.78
CA GLU A 137 -12.03 -4.14 8.66
C GLU A 137 -11.23 -5.33 8.12
N CYS A 138 -10.61 -6.12 8.97
CA CYS A 138 -9.90 -7.33 8.59
C CYS A 138 -10.88 -8.47 8.30
N ALA A 139 -10.42 -9.53 7.61
CA ALA A 139 -11.21 -10.76 7.51
C ALA A 139 -11.46 -11.37 8.90
N ALA A 140 -12.56 -12.12 9.05
CA ALA A 140 -13.04 -12.64 10.34
C ALA A 140 -11.99 -13.42 11.13
N ASP A 141 -11.09 -14.12 10.44
CA ASP A 141 -10.05 -14.96 11.04
C ASP A 141 -8.64 -14.36 11.00
N ASP A 142 -8.51 -13.09 10.60
CA ASP A 142 -7.24 -12.44 10.35
C ASP A 142 -7.16 -11.04 10.99
N THR A 143 -5.94 -10.60 11.24
CA THR A 143 -5.57 -9.26 11.71
C THR A 143 -4.85 -8.44 10.64
N ALA A 144 -4.53 -9.02 9.48
CA ALA A 144 -3.88 -8.32 8.39
C ALA A 144 -4.88 -7.66 7.44
N ILE A 145 -4.37 -6.71 6.66
CA ILE A 145 -4.95 -6.30 5.38
C ILE A 145 -3.90 -6.52 4.29
N TYR A 146 -4.36 -6.72 3.07
CA TYR A 146 -3.54 -7.07 1.92
C TYR A 146 -3.58 -5.95 0.90
N GLY A 147 -2.54 -5.84 0.07
CA GLY A 147 -2.55 -4.87 -1.00
C GLY A 147 -1.77 -5.24 -2.24
N ILE A 148 -1.96 -4.41 -3.26
CA ILE A 148 -1.24 -4.44 -4.52
C ILE A 148 -0.77 -3.01 -4.76
N ALA A 149 0.55 -2.82 -4.83
CA ALA A 149 1.16 -1.55 -5.24
C ALA A 149 1.25 -1.52 -6.76
N VAL A 150 0.83 -0.42 -7.37
CA VAL A 150 0.70 -0.28 -8.82
C VAL A 150 1.27 1.06 -9.24
N THR A 151 2.05 1.09 -10.31
CA THR A 151 2.56 2.33 -10.91
C THR A 151 1.39 3.17 -11.44
N ARG A 152 1.41 4.49 -11.21
CA ARG A 152 0.43 5.40 -11.84
C ARG A 152 0.90 5.91 -13.19
N ASP A 153 2.21 5.97 -13.36
CA ASP A 153 2.91 6.47 -14.53
C ASP A 153 3.93 5.44 -15.01
N ALA A 154 4.34 5.54 -16.27
CA ALA A 154 5.40 4.69 -16.79
C ALA A 154 6.73 5.00 -16.07
N ILE A 155 7.50 3.95 -15.77
CA ILE A 155 8.84 4.04 -15.20
C ILE A 155 9.83 3.69 -16.29
N THR A 156 10.92 4.45 -16.38
CA THR A 156 12.06 4.11 -17.23
C THR A 156 13.31 3.89 -16.40
N GLY A 157 13.95 2.74 -16.56
CA GLY A 157 15.24 2.46 -15.92
C GLY A 157 15.16 2.10 -14.44
N GLU A 158 14.12 1.39 -14.01
CA GLU A 158 14.10 0.69 -12.71
C GLU A 158 15.31 -0.24 -12.60
N THR A 159 15.94 -0.24 -11.43
CA THR A 159 16.96 -1.23 -11.11
C THR A 159 16.30 -2.32 -10.30
N ALA A 160 16.38 -3.57 -10.78
CA ALA A 160 15.89 -4.69 -9.98
C ALA A 160 16.61 -4.71 -8.62
N THR A 161 15.88 -5.18 -7.61
CA THR A 161 16.26 -5.29 -6.20
C THR A 161 16.21 -4.00 -5.39
N ASP A 162 15.85 -2.85 -5.98
CA ASP A 162 15.56 -1.64 -5.20
C ASP A 162 14.36 -1.92 -4.26
N ASP A 163 14.54 -1.67 -2.96
CA ASP A 163 13.49 -1.89 -1.97
C ASP A 163 12.41 -0.80 -2.04
N LEU A 164 11.15 -1.21 -2.22
CA LEU A 164 9.98 -0.38 -1.98
C LEU A 164 9.39 -0.70 -0.60
N ILE A 165 9.29 0.31 0.25
CA ILE A 165 8.72 0.24 1.59
C ILE A 165 7.43 1.05 1.63
N ILE A 166 6.32 0.41 2.02
CA ILE A 166 5.06 1.10 2.32
C ILE A 166 4.81 1.02 3.82
N LYS A 167 4.65 2.19 4.45
CA LYS A 167 4.32 2.35 5.88
C LYS A 167 2.90 2.90 6.02
N LEU A 168 2.07 2.19 6.77
CA LEU A 168 0.74 2.62 7.15
C LEU A 168 0.73 3.04 8.62
N PHE A 169 0.25 4.24 8.89
CA PHE A 169 0.03 4.75 10.24
C PHE A 169 -1.41 4.46 10.63
N VAL A 170 -1.57 3.45 11.47
CA VAL A 170 -2.85 2.81 11.75
C VAL A 170 -3.30 3.10 13.17
N ARG A 171 -4.54 3.56 13.28
CA ARG A 171 -5.28 3.65 14.54
C ARG A 171 -6.21 2.45 14.63
N GLN A 172 -5.86 1.50 15.49
CA GLN A 172 -6.62 0.24 15.64
C GLN A 172 -7.81 0.46 16.58
N GLY A 173 -8.96 -0.12 16.24
CA GLY A 173 -10.19 -0.11 17.05
C GLY A 173 -10.48 -1.41 17.78
#